data_AF-A0A8H5I4P3-F1
#
_entry.id   AF-A0A8H5I4P3-F1
#
_cell.length_a   1.000
_cell.length_b   1.000
_cell.length_c   1.000
_cell.angle_alpha   90.00
_cell.angle_beta   90.00
_cell.angle_gamma   90.00
#
_symmetry.space_group_name_H-M   'P 1'
#
loop_
_entity.id
_entity.type
_entity.pdbx_description
1 polymer ?
#
loop_
_entity_poly.entity_id
_entity_poly.type
_entity_poly.pdbx_seq_one_letter_code
_entity_poly.pdbx_strand_id
1 'polypeptide(L)'
;MRQGFKLSTWNVITTTRGDEETIRYLEYILDTWTTLMGSKRALQFVDSEAVRELELRVPAISRRDHTHVAALIISGEVFKGLNDHSEREKVLLRIRDIKYLIPSIFTLQRDFLFLKPCIETLTELIHGKGKPAYSAQTLAYSSFVSQSKANLDALFFKNMKHLYLHIMQDIVKLTGESLLVGKGKKAEKDNYRHPRSWHLLAKRAQQLGFVSAEIDRLVLENPDHQVALRALDEARPPFQYKFDDLKLPEFVDSIVDTFGEATEHSLRADVTSFTTTSIGEPIDRRCGRQYFDAYVCDRWMFTLSEFSRPTPESTDITSLFVRKSIFHAFWRLEEEEDEPMPLPSSSGSSPRNEAPQIERDYHNLALDEQGQQLPGIQLENQDLVEWRQEHSDQPMVDASEITSILEEMLRQQPVWTQQGEPQQTHQQGLGESSSLIASRAEGRELSVIPIQDGPGWDLIKPIAHTVQIRRWKGAEWHDLCQVDRRCLWDTTQKLDEQYGE
;
A
#
# COMPACT_ATOMS: atom_id res chain seq x y z
N MET A 1 -17.50 -2.02 -12.04
CA MET A 1 -16.49 -2.38 -11.00
C MET A 1 -16.33 -3.88 -10.71
N ARG A 2 -17.29 -4.79 -11.02
CA ARG A 2 -17.13 -6.23 -10.72
C ARG A 2 -16.30 -7.04 -11.72
N GLN A 3 -15.97 -6.48 -12.88
CA GLN A 3 -15.22 -7.17 -13.91
C GLN A 3 -13.77 -7.40 -13.43
N GLY A 4 -13.24 -8.61 -13.65
CA GLY A 4 -11.90 -8.99 -13.19
C GLY A 4 -11.84 -9.66 -11.82
N PHE A 5 -12.92 -9.67 -11.03
CA PHE A 5 -12.99 -10.30 -9.72
C PHE A 5 -12.77 -11.82 -9.82
N LYS A 6 -11.64 -12.31 -9.28
CA LYS A 6 -11.31 -13.74 -9.19
C LYS A 6 -11.40 -14.25 -7.76
N LEU A 7 -12.33 -15.17 -7.49
CA LEU A 7 -12.54 -15.71 -6.14
C LEU A 7 -11.29 -16.41 -5.57
N SER A 8 -10.54 -17.13 -6.42
CA SER A 8 -9.30 -17.79 -6.02
C SER A 8 -8.26 -16.82 -5.44
N THR A 9 -8.14 -15.61 -6.01
CA THR A 9 -7.20 -14.61 -5.50
C THR A 9 -7.71 -13.97 -4.21
N TRP A 10 -9.02 -13.87 -4.00
CA TRP A 10 -9.58 -13.40 -2.74
C TRP A 10 -9.35 -14.37 -1.58
N ASN A 11 -9.36 -15.67 -1.84
CA ASN A 11 -8.93 -16.65 -0.83
C ASN A 11 -7.48 -16.42 -0.40
N VAL A 12 -6.60 -16.05 -1.34
CA VAL A 12 -5.21 -15.66 -0.99
C VAL A 12 -5.19 -14.38 -0.18
N ILE A 13 -5.92 -13.34 -0.61
CA ILE A 13 -5.98 -12.05 0.10
C ILE A 13 -6.40 -12.22 1.56
N THR A 14 -7.50 -12.95 1.79
CA THR A 14 -8.08 -13.18 3.12
C THR A 14 -7.19 -14.04 4.01
N THR A 15 -6.46 -15.00 3.44
CA THR A 15 -5.57 -15.89 4.22
C THR A 15 -4.21 -15.28 4.53
N THR A 16 -3.74 -14.30 3.74
CA THR A 16 -2.45 -13.61 3.96
C THR A 16 -2.48 -12.62 5.14
N ARG A 17 -3.65 -12.24 5.66
CA ARG A 17 -3.80 -11.35 6.84
C ARG A 17 -3.20 -9.94 6.62
N GLY A 18 -3.31 -9.41 5.40
CA GLY A 18 -3.02 -8.02 5.04
C GLY A 18 -4.31 -7.20 4.91
N ASP A 19 -5.17 -7.29 5.92
CA ASP A 19 -6.54 -6.80 5.87
C ASP A 19 -6.57 -5.27 5.78
N GLU A 20 -5.76 -4.58 6.57
CA GLU A 20 -5.66 -3.13 6.60
C GLU A 20 -5.11 -2.55 5.30
N GLU A 21 -4.07 -3.16 4.71
CA GLU A 21 -3.55 -2.75 3.41
C GLU A 21 -4.59 -2.95 2.30
N THR A 22 -5.32 -4.06 2.33
CA THR A 22 -6.38 -4.36 1.35
C THR A 22 -7.53 -3.36 1.45
N ILE A 23 -7.99 -3.06 2.67
CA ILE A 23 -9.02 -2.04 2.90
C ILE A 23 -8.57 -0.68 2.39
N ARG A 24 -7.31 -0.28 2.66
CA ARG A 24 -6.78 1.01 2.21
C ARG A 24 -6.71 1.13 0.68
N TYR A 25 -6.45 0.03 -0.02
CA TYR A 25 -6.52 -0.03 -1.48
C TYR A 25 -7.97 0.05 -1.98
N LEU A 26 -8.92 -0.62 -1.33
CA LEU A 26 -10.35 -0.52 -1.68
C LEU A 26 -10.88 0.91 -1.49
N GLU A 27 -10.47 1.58 -0.42
CA GLU A 27 -10.74 2.99 -0.22
C GLU A 27 -10.12 3.83 -1.34
N TYR A 28 -8.90 3.51 -1.78
CA TYR A 28 -8.25 4.22 -2.88
C TYR A 28 -9.03 4.10 -4.18
N ILE A 29 -9.55 2.90 -4.48
CA ILE A 29 -10.45 2.70 -5.61
C ILE A 29 -11.67 3.62 -5.50
N LEU A 30 -12.34 3.60 -4.36
CA LEU A 30 -13.52 4.44 -4.17
C LEU A 30 -13.21 5.93 -4.32
N ASP A 31 -12.10 6.39 -3.73
CA ASP A 31 -11.67 7.78 -3.77
C ASP A 31 -11.35 8.21 -5.20
N THR A 32 -10.54 7.46 -5.95
CA THR A 32 -10.16 7.80 -7.31
C THR A 32 -11.38 7.93 -8.23
N TRP A 33 -12.29 6.95 -8.20
CA TRP A 33 -13.49 7.00 -9.03
C TRP A 33 -14.48 8.08 -8.55
N THR A 34 -14.54 8.35 -7.25
CA THR A 34 -15.37 9.44 -6.72
C THR A 34 -14.82 10.81 -7.14
N THR A 35 -13.50 11.01 -7.12
CA THR A 35 -12.85 12.23 -7.61
C THR A 35 -13.08 12.40 -9.11
N LEU A 36 -12.92 11.32 -9.89
CA LEU A 36 -13.13 11.33 -11.32
C LEU A 36 -14.59 11.62 -11.71
N MET A 37 -15.56 11.16 -10.93
CA MET A 37 -17.00 11.35 -11.22
C MET A 37 -17.61 12.56 -10.49
N GLY A 38 -16.98 13.01 -9.40
CA GLY A 38 -17.24 14.29 -8.71
C GLY A 38 -18.22 14.14 -7.57
N SER A 39 -18.86 12.98 -7.49
CA SER A 39 -19.69 12.57 -6.38
C SER A 39 -19.88 11.06 -6.38
N LYS A 40 -20.19 10.49 -5.20
CA LYS A 40 -20.56 9.07 -5.08
C LYS A 40 -21.82 8.71 -5.88
N ARG A 41 -22.74 9.67 -6.07
CA ARG A 41 -23.96 9.46 -6.86
C ARG A 41 -23.65 9.27 -8.34
N ALA A 42 -22.65 9.98 -8.85
CA ALA A 42 -22.24 9.89 -10.26
C ALA A 42 -21.50 8.57 -10.58
N LEU A 43 -21.12 7.76 -9.59
CA LEU A 43 -20.53 6.44 -9.81
C LEU A 43 -21.45 5.48 -10.58
N GLN A 44 -22.76 5.72 -10.57
CA GLN A 44 -23.71 4.93 -11.38
C GLN A 44 -23.45 5.01 -12.88
N PHE A 45 -22.73 6.03 -13.36
CA PHE A 45 -22.36 6.21 -14.76
C PHE A 45 -21.05 5.51 -15.14
N VAL A 46 -20.35 4.91 -14.17
CA VAL A 46 -19.12 4.14 -14.40
C VAL A 46 -19.49 2.75 -14.89
N ASP A 47 -19.48 2.57 -16.20
CA ASP A 47 -19.68 1.28 -16.84
C ASP A 47 -18.39 0.43 -16.88
N SER A 48 -18.52 -0.84 -17.26
CA SER A 48 -17.39 -1.78 -17.30
C SER A 48 -16.35 -1.43 -18.35
N GLU A 49 -16.77 -0.81 -19.45
CA GLU A 49 -15.87 -0.38 -20.52
C GLU A 49 -15.04 0.81 -20.06
N ALA A 50 -15.64 1.78 -19.37
CA ALA A 50 -14.93 2.86 -18.71
C ALA A 50 -13.84 2.35 -17.76
N VAL A 51 -14.16 1.35 -16.91
CA VAL A 51 -13.14 0.78 -16.01
C VAL A 51 -12.00 0.14 -16.81
N ARG A 52 -12.31 -0.71 -17.80
CA ARG A 52 -11.31 -1.42 -18.60
C ARG A 52 -10.38 -0.49 -19.38
N GLU A 53 -10.92 0.60 -19.94
CA GLU A 53 -10.12 1.51 -20.75
C GLU A 53 -9.27 2.48 -19.93
N LEU A 54 -9.70 2.79 -18.69
CA LEU A 54 -9.03 3.77 -17.83
C LEU A 54 -8.09 3.13 -16.79
N GLU A 55 -8.36 1.91 -16.33
CA GLU A 55 -7.48 1.25 -15.35
C GLU A 55 -6.03 1.18 -15.86
N LEU A 56 -5.05 1.24 -14.94
CA LEU A 56 -3.61 1.21 -15.26
C LEU A 56 -3.08 2.42 -16.05
N ARG A 57 -3.90 3.47 -16.22
CA ARG A 57 -3.47 4.73 -16.85
C ARG A 57 -3.25 5.80 -15.80
N VAL A 58 -2.39 6.76 -16.13
CA VAL A 58 -2.14 7.94 -15.29
C VAL A 58 -2.17 9.23 -16.14
N PRO A 59 -3.38 9.73 -16.45
CA PRO A 59 -3.56 10.89 -17.33
C PRO A 59 -2.95 12.20 -16.82
N ALA A 60 -2.68 12.33 -15.52
CA ALA A 60 -2.02 13.50 -14.96
C ALA A 60 -0.51 13.56 -15.29
N ILE A 61 0.13 12.41 -15.53
CA ILE A 61 1.58 12.29 -15.67
C ILE A 61 1.98 11.86 -17.08
N SER A 62 1.24 10.93 -17.69
CA SER A 62 1.52 10.41 -19.04
C SER A 62 0.64 11.12 -20.07
N ARG A 63 1.26 11.91 -20.96
CA ARG A 63 0.55 12.52 -22.09
C ARG A 63 -0.11 11.48 -22.99
N ARG A 64 0.53 10.32 -23.17
CA ARG A 64 -0.03 9.21 -23.96
C ARG A 64 -1.33 8.70 -23.35
N ASP A 65 -1.35 8.52 -22.04
CA ASP A 65 -2.57 8.13 -21.32
C ASP A 65 -3.63 9.21 -21.36
N HIS A 66 -3.23 10.47 -21.19
CA HIS A 66 -4.16 11.60 -21.27
C HIS A 66 -4.85 11.66 -22.62
N THR A 67 -4.10 11.61 -23.73
CA THR A 67 -4.66 11.66 -25.08
C THR A 67 -5.61 10.49 -25.34
N HIS A 68 -5.25 9.27 -24.93
CA HIS A 68 -6.11 8.09 -25.09
C HIS A 68 -7.43 8.26 -24.34
N VAL A 69 -7.36 8.60 -23.05
CA VAL A 69 -8.57 8.69 -22.24
C VAL A 69 -9.43 9.88 -22.64
N ALA A 70 -8.81 11.02 -22.98
CA ALA A 70 -9.53 12.20 -23.46
C ALA A 70 -10.33 11.87 -24.72
N ALA A 71 -9.74 11.17 -25.68
CA ALA A 71 -10.43 10.77 -26.91
C ALA A 71 -11.67 9.92 -26.61
N LEU A 72 -11.55 8.91 -25.73
CA LEU A 72 -12.67 8.05 -25.34
C LEU A 72 -13.79 8.79 -24.60
N ILE A 73 -13.44 9.74 -23.74
CA ILE A 73 -14.42 10.55 -23.00
C ILE A 73 -15.19 11.46 -23.97
N ILE A 74 -14.49 12.09 -24.91
CA ILE A 74 -15.08 13.01 -25.88
C ILE A 74 -15.95 12.23 -26.90
N SER A 75 -15.48 11.08 -27.38
CA SER A 75 -16.21 10.26 -28.36
C SER A 75 -17.46 9.60 -27.79
N GLY A 76 -17.61 9.54 -26.46
CA GLY A 76 -18.75 8.90 -25.83
C GLY A 76 -18.61 7.39 -25.65
N GLU A 77 -17.45 6.82 -25.97
CA GLU A 77 -17.19 5.38 -25.86
C GLU A 77 -17.19 4.89 -24.41
N VAL A 78 -16.75 5.75 -23.48
CA VAL A 78 -16.81 5.51 -22.04
C VAL A 78 -17.82 6.42 -21.36
N PHE A 79 -18.29 6.01 -20.18
CA PHE A 79 -19.31 6.71 -19.39
C PHE A 79 -20.62 6.88 -20.17
N LYS A 80 -21.13 5.81 -20.79
CA LYS A 80 -22.26 5.87 -21.75
C LYS A 80 -23.54 6.47 -21.16
N GLY A 81 -23.72 6.39 -19.84
CA GLY A 81 -24.85 7.01 -19.14
C GLY A 81 -24.76 8.53 -19.01
N LEU A 82 -23.60 9.13 -19.31
CA LEU A 82 -23.35 10.57 -19.25
C LEU A 82 -23.55 11.18 -20.65
N ASN A 83 -24.76 11.64 -20.95
CA ASN A 83 -25.10 12.21 -22.27
C ASN A 83 -24.81 13.71 -22.37
N ASP A 84 -24.65 14.40 -21.25
CA ASP A 84 -24.37 15.83 -21.21
C ASP A 84 -22.88 16.10 -21.51
N HIS A 85 -22.63 16.88 -22.56
CA HIS A 85 -21.28 17.29 -22.95
C HIS A 85 -20.58 18.10 -21.86
N SER A 86 -21.32 18.96 -21.12
CA SER A 86 -20.72 19.77 -20.05
C SER A 86 -20.22 18.89 -18.90
N GLU A 87 -20.95 17.82 -18.57
CA GLU A 87 -20.52 16.88 -17.55
C GLU A 87 -19.31 16.06 -17.99
N ARG A 88 -19.22 15.69 -19.28
CA ARG A 88 -18.03 15.02 -19.85
C ARG A 88 -16.79 15.90 -19.78
N GLU A 89 -16.94 17.19 -20.05
CA GLU A 89 -15.85 18.16 -19.93
C GLU A 89 -15.36 18.28 -18.47
N LYS A 90 -16.28 18.27 -17.50
CA LYS A 90 -15.91 18.23 -16.07
C LYS A 90 -15.15 16.96 -15.70
N VAL A 91 -15.48 15.80 -16.27
CA VAL A 91 -14.73 14.54 -16.06
C VAL A 91 -13.32 14.68 -16.66
N LEU A 92 -13.21 15.26 -17.85
CA LEU A 92 -11.92 15.49 -18.51
C LEU A 92 -11.01 16.44 -17.72
N LEU A 93 -11.57 17.46 -17.06
CA LEU A 93 -10.79 18.33 -16.18
C LEU A 93 -10.26 17.56 -14.97
N ARG A 94 -11.14 16.81 -14.30
CA ARG A 94 -10.80 16.10 -13.06
C ARG A 94 -9.89 14.89 -13.26
N ILE A 95 -9.79 14.37 -14.48
CA ILE A 95 -8.85 13.28 -14.75
C ILE A 95 -7.39 13.71 -14.60
N ARG A 96 -7.11 15.01 -14.72
CA ARG A 96 -5.77 15.58 -14.49
C ARG A 96 -5.40 15.64 -13.02
N ASP A 97 -6.35 15.48 -12.11
CA ASP A 97 -6.10 15.43 -10.67
C ASP A 97 -5.65 14.02 -10.22
N ILE A 98 -5.78 13.01 -11.09
CA ILE A 98 -5.42 11.63 -10.77
C ILE A 98 -3.93 11.40 -11.06
N LYS A 99 -3.12 11.69 -10.03
CA LYS A 99 -1.64 11.65 -10.08
C LYS A 99 -1.02 10.25 -10.17
N TYR A 100 -1.80 9.19 -10.03
CA TYR A 100 -1.34 7.81 -9.93
C TYR A 100 -2.11 6.91 -10.90
N LEU A 101 -1.73 5.64 -11.01
CA LEU A 101 -2.47 4.66 -11.81
C LEU A 101 -3.92 4.60 -11.32
N ILE A 102 -4.86 4.70 -12.26
CA ILE A 102 -6.29 4.53 -11.98
C ILE A 102 -6.50 3.07 -11.51
N PRO A 103 -6.94 2.87 -10.26
CA PRO A 103 -7.06 1.55 -9.67
C PRO A 103 -8.41 0.93 -10.00
N SER A 104 -8.46 -0.40 -9.92
CA SER A 104 -9.69 -1.18 -10.00
C SER A 104 -9.58 -2.43 -9.13
N ILE A 105 -10.68 -3.19 -9.03
CA ILE A 105 -10.64 -4.49 -8.34
C ILE A 105 -9.65 -5.43 -9.04
N PHE A 106 -9.54 -5.36 -10.37
CA PHE A 106 -8.55 -6.12 -11.10
C PHE A 106 -7.12 -5.73 -10.67
N THR A 107 -6.80 -4.44 -10.62
CA THR A 107 -5.46 -3.98 -10.24
C THR A 107 -5.13 -4.37 -8.79
N LEU A 108 -6.08 -4.25 -7.85
CA LEU A 108 -5.91 -4.70 -6.47
C LEU A 108 -5.50 -6.17 -6.40
N GLN A 109 -6.22 -7.05 -7.10
CA GLN A 109 -5.94 -8.48 -7.08
C GLN A 109 -4.57 -8.82 -7.65
N ARG A 110 -4.15 -8.08 -8.68
CA ARG A 110 -2.82 -8.21 -9.28
C ARG A 110 -1.74 -7.72 -8.32
N ASP A 111 -1.88 -6.49 -7.84
CA ASP A 111 -0.92 -5.81 -6.98
C ASP A 111 -0.75 -6.50 -5.62
N PHE A 112 -1.80 -7.17 -5.13
CA PHE A 112 -1.71 -7.98 -3.92
C PHE A 112 -0.70 -9.13 -4.06
N LEU A 113 -0.52 -9.70 -5.27
CA LEU A 113 0.50 -10.74 -5.49
C LEU A 113 1.93 -10.19 -5.34
N PHE A 114 2.12 -8.88 -5.45
CA PHE A 114 3.36 -8.21 -5.12
C PHE A 114 3.46 -7.88 -3.62
N LEU A 115 2.36 -7.49 -2.98
CA LEU A 115 2.36 -7.14 -1.55
C LEU A 115 2.47 -8.38 -0.64
N LYS A 116 1.84 -9.50 -1.01
CA LYS A 116 1.83 -10.75 -0.24
C LYS A 116 3.21 -11.15 0.31
N PRO A 117 4.27 -11.30 -0.51
CA PRO A 117 5.58 -11.68 0.02
C PRO A 117 6.16 -10.63 0.98
N CYS A 118 5.77 -9.36 0.85
CA CYS A 118 6.17 -8.31 1.81
C CYS A 118 5.47 -8.49 3.17
N ILE A 119 4.16 -8.78 3.16
CA ILE A 119 3.37 -9.08 4.36
C ILE A 119 3.92 -10.32 5.09
N GLU A 120 4.21 -11.38 4.34
CA GLU A 120 4.77 -12.62 4.89
C GLU A 120 6.17 -12.39 5.47
N THR A 121 7.02 -11.63 4.78
CA THR A 121 8.35 -11.26 5.27
C THR A 121 8.28 -10.45 6.56
N LEU A 122 7.40 -9.45 6.62
CA LEU A 122 7.18 -8.64 7.81
C LEU A 122 6.66 -9.49 8.98
N THR A 123 5.73 -10.39 8.70
CA THR A 123 5.17 -11.30 9.70
C THR A 123 6.24 -12.23 10.25
N GLU A 124 7.04 -12.86 9.38
CA GLU A 124 8.14 -13.74 9.76
C GLU A 124 9.24 -12.97 10.52
N LEU A 125 9.50 -11.71 10.17
CA LEU A 125 10.45 -10.85 10.89
C LEU A 125 10.04 -10.63 12.36
N ILE A 126 8.74 -10.42 12.61
CA ILE A 126 8.25 -10.02 13.94
C ILE A 126 7.88 -11.23 14.79
N HIS A 127 7.15 -12.18 14.21
CA HIS A 127 6.62 -13.37 14.88
C HIS A 127 7.53 -14.60 14.78
N GLY A 128 8.44 -14.64 13.79
CA GLY A 128 9.15 -15.84 13.42
C GLY A 128 8.30 -16.75 12.52
N LYS A 129 8.76 -17.99 12.34
CA LYS A 129 8.08 -18.97 11.49
C LYS A 129 6.76 -19.42 12.11
N GLY A 130 5.68 -19.30 11.36
CA GLY A 130 4.35 -19.73 11.78
C GLY A 130 3.25 -18.87 11.15
N LYS A 131 1.99 -19.24 11.41
CA LYS A 131 0.85 -18.40 11.04
C LYS A 131 0.50 -17.50 12.24
N PRO A 132 0.53 -16.17 12.08
CA PRO A 132 0.11 -15.27 13.15
C PRO A 132 -1.40 -15.36 13.36
N ALA A 133 -1.85 -15.08 14.58
CA ALA A 133 -3.28 -14.93 14.89
C ALA A 133 -3.87 -13.59 14.43
N TYR A 134 -3.02 -12.61 14.13
CA TYR A 134 -3.40 -11.23 13.83
C TYR A 134 -2.88 -10.79 12.47
N SER A 135 -3.43 -9.67 11.97
CA SER A 135 -2.91 -9.02 10.78
C SER A 135 -1.46 -8.56 10.95
N ALA A 136 -0.75 -8.40 9.84
CA ALA A 136 0.64 -7.95 9.85
C ALA A 136 0.78 -6.53 10.45
N GLN A 137 -0.18 -5.63 10.19
CA GLN A 137 -0.17 -4.29 10.79
C GLN A 137 -0.40 -4.35 12.30
N THR A 138 -1.36 -5.16 12.78
CA THR A 138 -1.62 -5.32 14.22
C THR A 138 -0.41 -5.91 14.94
N LEU A 139 0.20 -6.93 14.34
CA LEU A 139 1.43 -7.54 14.84
C LEU A 139 2.56 -6.49 14.93
N ALA A 140 2.77 -5.72 13.86
CA ALA A 140 3.79 -4.68 13.83
C ALA A 140 3.54 -3.58 14.85
N TYR A 141 2.30 -3.11 14.99
CA TYR A 141 1.93 -2.10 15.98
C TYR A 141 2.20 -2.59 17.41
N SER A 142 1.93 -3.86 17.69
CA SER A 142 2.20 -4.46 19.00
C SER A 142 3.69 -4.51 19.35
N SER A 143 4.55 -4.63 18.33
CA SER A 143 6.00 -4.65 18.45
C SER A 143 6.65 -3.25 18.44
N PHE A 144 5.88 -2.19 18.21
CA PHE A 144 6.40 -0.84 18.03
C PHE A 144 6.58 -0.10 19.37
N VAL A 145 7.77 0.47 19.57
CA VAL A 145 8.17 1.20 20.78
C VAL A 145 8.72 2.58 20.40
N SER A 146 8.24 3.62 21.06
CA SER A 146 8.74 4.99 20.90
C SER A 146 8.87 5.69 22.26
N GLN A 147 9.90 6.53 22.38
CA GLN A 147 10.17 7.33 23.58
C GLN A 147 9.19 8.51 23.74
N SER A 148 8.64 9.02 22.63
CA SER A 148 7.63 10.08 22.63
C SER A 148 6.25 9.49 22.44
N LYS A 149 5.32 9.79 23.35
CA LYS A 149 3.89 9.46 23.20
C LYS A 149 3.13 10.43 22.29
N ALA A 150 3.69 11.60 22.01
CA ALA A 150 3.09 12.54 21.08
C ALA A 150 3.27 12.01 19.66
N ASN A 151 2.15 11.89 18.92
CA ASN A 151 2.10 11.48 17.53
C ASN A 151 2.62 10.05 17.25
N LEU A 152 2.33 9.10 18.16
CA LEU A 152 2.72 7.70 18.04
C LEU A 152 2.25 7.05 16.75
N ASP A 153 0.99 7.28 16.37
CA ASP A 153 0.40 6.61 15.21
C ASP A 153 1.04 7.12 13.91
N ALA A 154 1.22 8.43 13.74
CA ALA A 154 1.92 8.96 12.56
C ALA A 154 3.36 8.47 12.47
N LEU A 155 4.06 8.39 13.60
CA LEU A 155 5.42 7.85 13.65
C LEU A 155 5.45 6.35 13.30
N PHE A 156 4.51 5.57 13.84
CA PHE A 156 4.34 4.16 13.50
C PHE A 156 4.12 4.00 11.99
N PHE A 157 3.15 4.70 11.40
CA PHE A 157 2.85 4.57 9.97
C PHE A 157 4.02 5.00 9.11
N LYS A 158 4.73 6.08 9.47
CA LYS A 158 5.96 6.51 8.78
C LYS A 158 7.02 5.40 8.82
N ASN A 159 7.26 4.82 9.98
CA ASN A 159 8.27 3.78 10.17
C ASN A 159 7.87 2.46 9.50
N MET A 160 6.57 2.15 9.48
CA MET A 160 5.99 1.02 8.75
C MET A 160 6.22 1.16 7.24
N LYS A 161 5.98 2.35 6.67
CA LYS A 161 6.28 2.66 5.26
C LYS A 161 7.77 2.45 4.96
N HIS A 162 8.67 2.92 5.83
CA HIS A 162 10.11 2.68 5.69
C HIS A 162 10.47 1.20 5.71
N LEU A 163 9.83 0.41 6.60
CA LEU A 163 10.09 -1.01 6.71
C LEU A 163 9.61 -1.78 5.47
N TYR A 164 8.40 -1.50 4.98
CA TYR A 164 7.89 -2.10 3.75
C TYR A 164 8.76 -1.76 2.53
N LEU A 165 9.20 -0.51 2.38
CA LEU A 165 10.08 -0.13 1.28
C LEU A 165 11.43 -0.85 1.34
N HIS A 166 11.98 -1.05 2.54
CA HIS A 166 13.20 -1.84 2.72
C HIS A 166 12.99 -3.32 2.37
N ILE A 167 11.85 -3.90 2.75
CA ILE A 167 11.46 -5.26 2.34
C ILE A 167 11.32 -5.35 0.82
N MET A 168 10.64 -4.40 0.18
CA MET A 168 10.47 -4.35 -1.26
C MET A 168 11.81 -4.21 -1.99
N GLN A 169 12.74 -3.43 -1.46
CA GLN A 169 14.07 -3.23 -2.01
C GLN A 169 14.83 -4.56 -2.10
N ASP A 170 14.72 -5.42 -1.09
CA ASP A 170 15.45 -6.69 -0.96
C ASP A 170 14.60 -7.96 -1.11
N ILE A 171 13.40 -7.84 -1.69
CA ILE A 171 12.38 -8.90 -1.65
C ILE A 171 12.88 -10.25 -2.20
N VAL A 172 13.67 -10.23 -3.27
CA VAL A 172 14.24 -11.45 -3.87
C VAL A 172 15.20 -12.14 -2.91
N LYS A 173 16.10 -11.38 -2.27
CA LYS A 173 17.07 -11.91 -1.30
C LYS A 173 16.39 -12.38 0.00
N LEU A 174 15.28 -11.74 0.38
CA LEU A 174 14.54 -12.06 1.60
C LEU A 174 13.67 -13.32 1.44
N THR A 175 12.98 -13.45 0.31
CA THR A 175 11.99 -14.51 0.08
C THR A 175 12.57 -15.72 -0.65
N GLY A 176 13.60 -15.52 -1.47
CA GLY A 176 14.07 -16.53 -2.42
C GLY A 176 13.08 -16.75 -3.59
N GLU A 177 12.06 -15.91 -3.73
CA GLU A 177 11.08 -16.06 -4.82
C GLU A 177 11.60 -15.42 -6.11
N SER A 178 11.45 -16.14 -7.22
CA SER A 178 11.75 -15.61 -8.55
C SER A 178 10.76 -14.51 -8.94
N LEU A 179 11.28 -13.47 -9.60
CA LEU A 179 10.49 -12.42 -10.23
C LEU A 179 9.94 -12.87 -11.58
N LEU A 180 9.05 -12.05 -12.17
CA LEU A 180 8.57 -12.31 -13.51
C LEU A 180 9.71 -12.20 -14.53
N VAL A 181 9.67 -13.07 -15.51
CA VAL A 181 10.67 -13.14 -16.56
C VAL A 181 9.99 -12.94 -17.91
N GLY A 182 10.61 -12.16 -18.79
CA GLY A 182 10.06 -11.88 -20.11
C GLY A 182 9.86 -13.14 -20.95
N LYS A 183 8.93 -13.10 -21.90
CA LYS A 183 8.60 -14.24 -22.78
C LYS A 183 9.86 -14.87 -23.39
N GLY A 184 9.97 -16.19 -23.27
CA GLY A 184 11.08 -16.98 -23.84
C GLY A 184 12.35 -17.05 -22.98
N LYS A 185 12.39 -16.38 -21.83
CA LYS A 185 13.47 -16.51 -20.84
C LYS A 185 13.03 -17.45 -19.71
N LYS A 186 13.98 -18.19 -19.13
CA LYS A 186 13.73 -19.03 -17.95
C LYS A 186 14.12 -18.29 -16.69
N ALA A 187 13.27 -18.36 -15.66
CA ALA A 187 13.64 -17.91 -14.33
C ALA A 187 14.75 -18.83 -13.79
N GLU A 188 15.85 -18.23 -13.33
CA GLU A 188 16.78 -18.93 -12.46
C GLU A 188 16.08 -19.11 -11.11
N LYS A 189 15.83 -20.38 -10.75
CA LYS A 189 15.30 -20.74 -9.44
C LYS A 189 16.44 -20.74 -8.43
N ASP A 190 16.92 -19.55 -8.08
CA ASP A 190 17.75 -19.41 -6.90
C ASP A 190 16.84 -19.18 -5.70
N ASN A 191 16.32 -20.28 -5.14
CA ASN A 191 15.45 -20.26 -3.95
C ASN A 191 16.24 -19.98 -2.65
N TYR A 192 17.28 -19.15 -2.75
CA TYR A 192 18.18 -18.87 -1.65
C TYR A 192 17.75 -17.60 -0.92
N ARG A 193 17.25 -17.78 0.31
CA ARG A 193 17.04 -16.68 1.25
C ARG A 193 18.37 -16.30 1.86
N HIS A 194 18.81 -15.07 1.62
CA HIS A 194 20.12 -14.60 2.05
C HIS A 194 20.11 -14.21 3.53
N PRO A 195 20.84 -14.91 4.44
CA PRO A 195 20.80 -14.62 5.87
C PRO A 195 21.21 -13.18 6.21
N ARG A 196 22.20 -12.62 5.49
CA ARG A 196 22.61 -11.21 5.64
C ARG A 196 21.46 -10.23 5.41
N SER A 197 20.58 -10.47 4.43
CA SER A 197 19.44 -9.59 4.16
C SER A 197 18.44 -9.60 5.32
N TRP A 198 18.20 -10.76 5.94
CA TRP A 198 17.38 -10.86 7.14
C TRP A 198 17.99 -10.17 8.36
N HIS A 199 19.30 -10.34 8.56
CA HIS A 199 20.03 -9.62 9.61
C HIS A 199 19.96 -8.09 9.44
N LEU A 200 20.15 -7.59 8.21
CA LEU A 200 20.06 -6.16 7.89
C LEU A 200 18.63 -5.63 8.07
N LEU A 201 17.62 -6.39 7.63
CA LEU A 201 16.21 -6.06 7.84
C LEU A 201 15.88 -5.96 9.34
N ALA A 202 16.36 -6.90 10.16
CA ALA A 202 16.14 -6.88 11.61
C ALA A 202 16.82 -5.66 12.28
N LYS A 203 18.07 -5.35 11.91
CA LYS A 203 18.75 -4.12 12.36
C LYS A 203 17.96 -2.87 11.97
N ARG A 204 17.44 -2.84 10.73
CA ARG A 204 16.63 -1.71 10.25
C ARG A 204 15.32 -1.58 11.03
N ALA A 205 14.65 -2.69 11.32
CA ALA A 205 13.43 -2.71 12.12
C ALA A 205 13.68 -2.18 13.54
N GLN A 206 14.78 -2.59 14.19
CA GLN A 206 15.17 -2.09 15.51
C GLN A 206 15.46 -0.59 15.51
N GLN A 207 16.15 -0.07 14.49
CA GLN A 207 16.38 1.37 14.31
C GLN A 207 15.08 2.16 14.12
N LEU A 208 14.07 1.54 13.50
CA LEU A 208 12.75 2.12 13.29
C LEU A 208 11.83 1.95 14.51
N GLY A 209 12.29 1.32 15.60
CA GLY A 209 11.53 1.17 16.85
C GLY A 209 10.68 -0.10 16.93
N PHE A 210 10.85 -1.06 16.03
CA PHE A 210 10.20 -2.37 16.12
C PHE A 210 11.06 -3.33 16.97
N VAL A 211 10.44 -3.97 17.95
CA VAL A 211 11.09 -4.86 18.91
C VAL A 211 10.30 -6.16 19.04
N SER A 212 10.97 -7.28 18.81
CA SER A 212 10.44 -8.62 19.08
C SER A 212 11.59 -9.58 19.40
N ALA A 213 11.27 -10.70 20.04
CA ALA A 213 12.28 -11.73 20.33
C ALA A 213 12.95 -12.25 19.06
N GLU A 214 12.21 -12.30 17.94
CA GLU A 214 12.75 -12.74 16.65
C GLU A 214 13.67 -11.67 16.02
N ILE A 215 13.29 -10.39 16.10
CA ILE A 215 14.16 -9.28 15.68
C ILE A 215 15.46 -9.32 16.48
N ASP A 216 15.39 -9.44 17.80
CA ASP A 216 16.58 -9.50 18.66
C ASP A 216 17.46 -10.73 18.34
N ARG A 217 16.85 -11.89 18.06
CA ARG A 217 17.55 -13.10 17.62
C ARG A 217 18.30 -12.87 16.30
N LEU A 218 17.63 -12.31 15.29
CA LEU A 218 18.22 -12.02 13.98
C LEU A 218 19.33 -10.96 14.03
N VAL A 219 19.19 -9.97 14.91
CA VAL A 219 20.24 -8.97 15.16
C VAL A 219 21.46 -9.61 15.82
N LEU A 220 21.26 -10.52 16.77
CA LEU A 220 22.35 -11.22 17.46
C LEU A 220 23.10 -12.19 16.55
N GLU A 221 22.40 -12.90 15.67
CA GLU A 221 22.98 -13.83 14.72
C GLU A 221 23.58 -13.12 13.50
N ASN A 222 24.76 -12.52 13.65
CA ASN A 222 25.48 -11.91 12.53
C ASN A 222 25.97 -12.99 11.52
N PRO A 223 25.43 -13.04 10.29
CA PRO A 223 25.82 -14.05 9.31
C PRO A 223 27.26 -13.88 8.80
N ASP A 224 27.75 -12.64 8.74
CA ASP A 224 29.14 -12.36 8.33
C ASP A 224 30.13 -12.92 9.36
N HIS A 225 29.79 -12.84 10.65
CA HIS A 225 30.56 -13.47 11.73
C HIS A 225 30.61 -14.99 11.56
N GLN A 226 29.50 -15.64 11.18
CA GLN A 226 29.48 -17.08 10.88
C GLN A 226 30.29 -17.45 9.64
N VAL A 227 30.32 -16.58 8.62
CA VAL A 227 31.16 -16.78 7.43
C VAL A 227 32.65 -16.64 7.79
N ALA A 228 33.02 -15.62 8.56
CA ALA A 228 34.39 -15.41 9.03
C ALA A 228 34.90 -16.58 9.89
N LEU A 229 34.07 -17.08 10.83
CA LEU A 229 34.40 -18.29 11.61
C LEU A 229 34.62 -19.51 10.71
N ARG A 230 33.72 -19.76 9.77
CA ARG A 230 33.88 -20.87 8.81
C ARG A 230 35.14 -20.73 7.97
N ALA A 231 35.46 -19.52 7.51
CA ALA A 231 36.68 -19.26 6.74
C ALA A 231 37.95 -19.54 7.57
N LEU A 232 37.96 -19.19 8.86
CA LEU A 232 39.07 -19.51 9.77
C LEU A 232 39.23 -21.02 9.95
N ASP A 233 38.13 -21.74 10.19
CA ASP A 233 38.14 -23.20 10.38
C ASP A 233 38.54 -23.95 9.11
N GLU A 234 38.07 -23.51 7.93
CA GLU A 234 38.44 -24.09 6.65
C GLU A 234 39.92 -23.85 6.31
N ALA A 235 40.42 -22.64 6.57
CA ALA A 235 41.83 -22.31 6.35
C ALA A 235 42.75 -23.02 7.36
N ARG A 236 42.31 -23.20 8.60
CA ARG A 236 43.07 -23.79 9.72
C ARG A 236 42.19 -24.74 10.52
N PRO A 237 42.11 -26.03 10.12
CA PRO A 237 41.20 -26.97 10.75
C PRO A 237 41.46 -27.17 12.25
N PRO A 238 40.40 -27.23 13.08
CA PRO A 238 40.51 -27.24 14.54
C PRO A 238 41.20 -28.49 15.12
N PHE A 239 41.29 -29.57 14.34
CA PHE A 239 42.02 -30.77 14.74
C PHE A 239 43.55 -30.65 14.59
N GLN A 240 44.05 -29.62 13.91
CA GLN A 240 45.47 -29.34 13.71
C GLN A 240 45.93 -28.01 14.32
N TYR A 241 45.02 -27.03 14.40
CA TYR A 241 45.31 -25.67 14.83
C TYR A 241 44.35 -25.25 15.94
N LYS A 242 44.83 -24.41 16.87
CA LYS A 242 44.00 -23.79 17.90
C LYS A 242 44.22 -22.28 17.87
N PHE A 243 43.14 -21.52 17.75
CA PHE A 243 43.14 -20.09 18.03
C PHE A 243 43.01 -19.85 19.53
N ASP A 244 43.56 -18.74 20.02
CA ASP A 244 43.34 -18.31 21.40
C ASP A 244 41.89 -17.87 21.55
N ASP A 245 41.14 -18.54 22.43
CA ASP A 245 39.71 -18.32 22.65
C ASP A 245 39.42 -16.86 23.06
N LEU A 246 40.40 -16.17 23.66
CA LEU A 246 40.28 -14.75 24.03
C LEU A 246 40.48 -13.79 22.85
N LYS A 247 41.21 -14.20 21.80
CA LYS A 247 41.53 -13.36 20.62
C LYS A 247 40.70 -13.70 19.39
N LEU A 248 40.06 -14.87 19.39
CA LEU A 248 39.20 -15.30 18.30
C LEU A 248 38.12 -14.25 17.94
N PRO A 249 37.42 -13.60 18.91
CA PRO A 249 36.47 -12.54 18.58
C PRO A 249 37.13 -11.37 17.82
N GLU A 250 38.32 -10.93 18.25
CA GLU A 250 39.05 -9.82 17.59
C GLU A 250 39.42 -10.16 16.14
N PHE A 251 39.81 -11.42 15.87
CA PHE A 251 40.10 -11.86 14.51
C PHE A 251 38.87 -11.91 13.64
N VAL A 252 37.75 -12.39 14.19
CA VAL A 252 36.49 -12.45 13.45
C VAL A 252 35.99 -11.04 13.16
N ASP A 253 36.00 -10.13 14.13
CA ASP A 253 35.61 -8.74 13.93
C ASP A 253 36.47 -8.07 12.85
N SER A 254 37.80 -8.29 12.86
CA SER A 254 38.68 -7.76 11.81
C SER A 254 38.35 -8.28 10.40
N ILE A 255 37.93 -9.53 10.26
CA ILE A 255 37.50 -10.09 8.97
C ILE A 255 36.14 -9.49 8.56
N VAL A 256 35.19 -9.38 9.50
CA VAL A 256 33.88 -8.77 9.25
C VAL A 256 34.03 -7.31 8.83
N ASP A 257 34.93 -6.55 9.47
CA ASP A 257 35.26 -5.17 9.10
C ASP A 257 35.79 -5.12 7.66
N THR A 258 36.64 -6.08 7.27
CA THR A 258 37.14 -6.20 5.89
C THR A 258 36.02 -6.48 4.89
N PHE A 259 35.03 -7.32 5.25
CA PHE A 259 33.83 -7.50 4.41
C PHE A 259 33.01 -6.22 4.29
N GLY A 260 33.02 -5.37 5.31
CA GLY A 260 32.35 -4.08 5.34
C GLY A 260 32.94 -3.04 4.38
N GLU A 261 34.20 -3.20 3.96
CA GLU A 261 34.84 -2.32 2.96
C GLU A 261 34.28 -2.52 1.53
N ALA A 262 33.57 -3.62 1.29
CA ALA A 262 32.98 -3.90 -0.01
C ALA A 262 31.86 -2.89 -0.35
N THR A 263 31.95 -2.31 -1.54
CA THR A 263 30.89 -1.45 -2.09
C THR A 263 30.00 -2.24 -3.03
N GLU A 264 28.68 -2.13 -2.86
CA GLU A 264 27.74 -2.80 -3.76
C GLU A 264 27.73 -2.08 -5.11
N HIS A 265 27.83 -2.85 -6.20
CA HIS A 265 27.70 -2.31 -7.55
C HIS A 265 26.25 -1.90 -7.79
N SER A 266 25.94 -0.62 -7.57
CA SER A 266 24.68 -0.04 -8.03
C SER A 266 24.70 -0.02 -9.56
N LEU A 267 24.08 -1.02 -10.18
CA LEU A 267 23.85 -1.01 -11.61
C LEU A 267 22.78 0.05 -11.89
N ARG A 268 23.22 1.24 -12.32
CA ARG A 268 22.40 2.25 -13.04
C ARG A 268 21.34 3.00 -12.24
N ALA A 269 21.47 3.18 -10.91
CA ALA A 269 20.59 4.11 -10.18
C ALA A 269 20.57 5.52 -10.81
N ASP A 270 21.70 5.91 -11.40
CA ASP A 270 21.92 7.21 -12.06
C ASP A 270 21.03 7.42 -13.31
N VAL A 271 20.38 6.36 -13.82
CA VAL A 271 19.56 6.38 -15.05
C VAL A 271 18.07 6.11 -14.76
N THR A 272 17.72 5.75 -13.52
CA THR A 272 16.32 5.48 -13.16
C THR A 272 15.54 6.77 -12.93
N SER A 273 14.49 6.96 -13.72
CA SER A 273 13.54 8.08 -13.61
C SER A 273 12.13 7.53 -13.48
N PHE A 274 11.23 8.28 -12.85
CA PHE A 274 9.80 7.96 -12.80
C PHE A 274 9.11 8.13 -14.17
N THR A 275 9.67 8.95 -15.05
CA THR A 275 9.07 9.24 -16.37
C THR A 275 10.08 9.15 -17.50
N THR A 276 9.57 8.98 -18.72
CA THR A 276 10.38 8.90 -19.92
C THR A 276 9.76 9.73 -21.06
N THR A 277 10.62 10.27 -21.92
CA THR A 277 10.21 10.91 -23.17
C THR A 277 9.93 9.91 -24.29
N SER A 278 10.32 8.64 -24.10
CA SER A 278 10.14 7.53 -25.05
C SER A 278 8.90 6.68 -24.74
N ILE A 279 8.88 5.44 -25.22
CA ILE A 279 7.84 4.46 -24.87
C ILE A 279 8.11 3.97 -23.46
N GLY A 280 7.12 4.13 -22.57
CA GLY A 280 7.21 3.75 -21.17
C GLY A 280 6.85 2.29 -20.91
N GLU A 281 6.53 1.99 -19.66
CA GLU A 281 6.08 0.65 -19.25
C GLU A 281 4.77 0.30 -19.96
N PRO A 282 4.69 -0.87 -20.65
CA PRO A 282 3.47 -1.34 -21.30
C PRO A 282 2.31 -1.49 -20.31
N ILE A 283 1.07 -1.20 -20.76
CA ILE A 283 -0.14 -1.20 -19.91
C ILE A 283 -0.30 -2.51 -19.12
N ASP A 284 -0.09 -3.65 -19.76
CA ASP A 284 -0.21 -4.99 -19.16
C ASP A 284 0.84 -5.28 -18.07
N ARG A 285 1.93 -4.51 -18.02
CA ARG A 285 2.99 -4.62 -17.02
C ARG A 285 2.88 -3.58 -15.90
N ARG A 286 1.83 -2.73 -15.91
CA ARG A 286 1.59 -1.69 -14.89
C ARG A 286 0.90 -2.18 -13.61
N CYS A 287 0.80 -3.49 -13.39
CA CYS A 287 0.28 -4.06 -12.15
C CYS A 287 0.95 -5.39 -11.79
N GLY A 288 0.77 -5.81 -10.54
CA GLY A 288 1.25 -7.08 -10.02
C GLY A 288 2.75 -7.17 -9.85
N ARG A 289 3.29 -8.39 -9.91
CA ARG A 289 4.71 -8.68 -9.66
C ARG A 289 5.60 -7.96 -10.69
N GLN A 290 6.76 -7.52 -10.24
CA GLN A 290 7.70 -6.81 -11.10
C GLN A 290 8.52 -7.80 -11.93
N TYR A 291 8.91 -7.39 -13.14
CA TYR A 291 9.86 -8.13 -13.95
C TYR A 291 11.28 -7.97 -13.43
N PHE A 292 12.09 -9.01 -13.58
CA PHE A 292 13.46 -9.05 -13.08
C PHE A 292 14.33 -7.89 -13.59
N ASP A 293 14.24 -7.57 -14.88
CA ASP A 293 15.01 -6.49 -15.50
C ASP A 293 14.65 -5.10 -14.94
N ALA A 294 13.37 -4.85 -14.71
CA ALA A 294 12.88 -3.64 -14.06
C ALA A 294 13.32 -3.59 -12.59
N TYR A 295 13.16 -4.68 -11.83
CA TYR A 295 13.52 -4.74 -10.41
C TYR A 295 14.99 -4.43 -10.16
N VAL A 296 15.91 -5.01 -10.94
CA VAL A 296 17.36 -4.81 -10.77
C VAL A 296 17.74 -3.33 -10.89
N CYS A 297 17.04 -2.58 -11.76
CA CYS A 297 17.25 -1.15 -11.92
C CYS A 297 16.55 -0.36 -10.81
N ASP A 298 15.27 -0.64 -10.59
CA ASP A 298 14.37 0.22 -9.81
C ASP A 298 14.57 0.11 -8.29
N ARG A 299 15.01 -1.06 -7.78
CA ARG A 299 15.03 -1.34 -6.34
C ARG A 299 15.83 -0.34 -5.50
N TRP A 300 16.86 0.29 -6.08
CA TRP A 300 17.70 1.28 -5.40
C TRP A 300 16.95 2.58 -5.07
N MET A 301 15.85 2.83 -5.77
CA MET A 301 15.00 4.00 -5.59
C MET A 301 13.83 3.76 -4.62
N PHE A 302 13.71 2.56 -4.03
CA PHE A 302 12.62 2.23 -3.11
C PHE A 302 12.88 2.82 -1.71
N THR A 303 12.83 4.14 -1.64
CA THR A 303 12.95 4.88 -0.38
C THR A 303 11.78 5.85 -0.26
N LEU A 304 11.40 6.15 0.99
CA LEU A 304 10.28 7.05 1.23
C LEU A 304 10.60 8.46 0.70
N SER A 305 11.86 8.89 0.75
CA SER A 305 12.30 10.18 0.20
C SER A 305 12.06 10.26 -1.30
N GLU A 306 12.42 9.22 -2.06
CA GLU A 306 12.23 9.22 -3.51
C GLU A 306 10.75 9.09 -3.87
N PHE A 307 9.99 8.26 -3.16
CA PHE A 307 8.58 8.05 -3.45
C PHE A 307 7.71 9.26 -3.08
N SER A 308 8.13 10.09 -2.13
CA SER A 308 7.39 11.30 -1.73
C SER A 308 7.65 12.51 -2.63
N ARG A 309 8.60 12.43 -3.58
CA ARG A 309 8.84 13.51 -4.53
C ARG A 309 7.69 13.59 -5.54
N PRO A 310 7.16 14.79 -5.84
CA PRO A 310 6.25 14.99 -6.96
C PRO A 310 6.85 14.46 -8.26
N THR A 311 6.00 13.89 -9.10
CA THR A 311 6.43 13.38 -10.41
C THR A 311 5.98 14.35 -11.50
N PRO A 312 6.91 14.89 -12.32
CA PRO A 312 6.54 15.81 -13.38
C PRO A 312 5.87 15.08 -14.54
N GLU A 313 5.01 15.80 -15.28
CA GLU A 313 4.40 15.30 -16.52
C GLU A 313 5.46 14.99 -17.59
N SER A 314 5.27 13.90 -18.33
CA SER A 314 6.12 13.52 -19.44
C SER A 314 5.36 12.76 -20.53
N THR A 315 6.08 12.21 -21.51
CA THR A 315 5.47 11.43 -22.59
C THR A 315 4.83 10.16 -22.05
N ASP A 316 5.53 9.45 -21.15
CA ASP A 316 5.01 8.25 -20.50
C ASP A 316 5.71 7.95 -19.15
N ILE A 317 5.23 6.94 -18.44
CA ILE A 317 5.75 6.49 -17.15
C ILE A 317 6.67 5.28 -17.26
N THR A 318 7.57 5.10 -16.30
CA THR A 318 8.48 3.94 -16.21
C THR A 318 7.99 2.87 -15.25
N SER A 319 8.66 1.72 -15.24
CA SER A 319 8.43 0.65 -14.25
C SER A 319 8.61 1.14 -12.81
N LEU A 320 9.53 2.08 -12.56
CA LEU A 320 9.73 2.67 -11.23
C LEU A 320 8.49 3.45 -10.76
N PHE A 321 7.85 4.23 -11.65
CA PHE A 321 6.62 4.93 -11.31
C PHE A 321 5.46 3.98 -11.05
N VAL A 322 5.38 2.86 -11.79
CA VAL A 322 4.40 1.80 -11.48
C VAL A 322 4.57 1.33 -10.03
N ARG A 323 5.81 1.10 -9.58
CA ARG A 323 6.08 0.70 -8.18
C ARG A 323 5.69 1.78 -7.18
N LYS A 324 6.01 3.05 -7.45
CA LYS A 324 5.55 4.19 -6.63
C LYS A 324 4.02 4.22 -6.52
N SER A 325 3.32 4.02 -7.63
CA SER A 325 1.85 4.02 -7.66
C SER A 325 1.23 2.85 -6.91
N ILE A 326 1.80 1.65 -7.02
CA ILE A 326 1.32 0.47 -6.28
C ILE A 326 1.54 0.68 -4.77
N PHE A 327 2.70 1.22 -4.39
CA PHE A 327 2.95 1.57 -3.00
C PHE A 327 1.97 2.63 -2.49
N HIS A 328 1.67 3.66 -3.28
CA HIS A 328 0.66 4.67 -2.95
C HIS A 328 -0.71 4.03 -2.69
N ALA A 329 -1.13 3.08 -3.53
CA ALA A 329 -2.44 2.45 -3.39
C ALA A 329 -2.61 1.70 -2.04
N PHE A 330 -1.55 1.06 -1.53
CA PHE A 330 -1.60 0.34 -0.24
C PHE A 330 -1.29 1.21 0.98
N TRP A 331 -0.48 2.27 0.84
CA TRP A 331 0.08 3.00 1.97
C TRP A 331 -0.28 4.48 2.04
N ARG A 332 -0.79 5.05 0.95
CA ARG A 332 -1.01 6.50 0.73
C ARG A 332 0.27 7.31 0.94
N LEU A 333 0.84 7.80 -0.16
CA LEU A 333 1.98 8.71 -0.10
C LEU A 333 1.50 10.13 0.12
N GLU A 334 2.19 10.84 1.00
CA GLU A 334 2.12 12.28 1.12
C GLU A 334 3.23 12.83 0.23
N GLU A 335 2.86 13.48 -0.87
CA GLU A 335 3.85 14.17 -1.72
C GLU A 335 4.17 15.53 -1.12
N GLU A 336 5.44 15.94 -1.23
CA GLU A 336 5.84 17.31 -0.89
C GLU A 336 5.10 18.30 -1.80
N GLU A 337 4.75 19.49 -1.29
CA GLU A 337 4.11 20.52 -2.11
C GLU A 337 5.04 20.91 -3.27
N ASP A 338 4.49 21.03 -4.48
CA ASP A 338 5.23 21.58 -5.62
C ASP A 338 5.61 23.03 -5.29
N GLU A 339 6.84 23.25 -4.85
CA GLU A 339 7.41 24.60 -4.73
C GLU A 339 7.25 25.30 -6.08
N PRO A 340 6.46 26.39 -6.18
CA PRO A 340 6.24 27.07 -7.44
C PRO A 340 7.58 27.58 -7.96
N MET A 341 7.94 27.17 -9.18
CA MET A 341 9.18 27.60 -9.86
C MET A 341 9.38 29.12 -9.69
N PRO A 342 10.58 29.58 -9.24
CA PRO A 342 10.86 31.01 -9.19
C PRO A 342 10.73 31.60 -10.59
N LEU A 343 9.80 32.53 -10.76
CA LEU A 343 9.65 33.29 -11.99
C LEU A 343 11.01 33.94 -12.32
N PRO A 344 11.54 33.77 -13.55
CA PRO A 344 12.75 34.47 -13.94
C PRO A 344 12.48 35.98 -13.86
N SER A 345 13.27 36.67 -13.04
CA SER A 345 13.22 38.12 -12.88
C SER A 345 13.40 38.80 -14.23
N SER A 346 12.31 39.28 -14.83
CA SER A 346 12.34 40.02 -16.08
C SER A 346 12.81 41.45 -15.83
N SER A 347 14.09 41.73 -16.09
CA SER A 347 14.52 43.10 -16.36
C SER A 347 14.42 43.38 -17.86
N GLY A 348 13.36 44.10 -18.25
CA GLY A 348 13.36 45.07 -19.34
C GLY A 348 13.42 44.55 -20.78
N SER A 349 12.27 44.46 -21.45
CA SER A 349 11.86 45.35 -22.54
C SER A 349 10.65 44.77 -23.27
N SER A 350 9.58 45.57 -23.35
CA SER A 350 8.38 45.24 -24.14
C SER A 350 8.65 45.50 -25.62
N PRO A 351 8.15 44.65 -26.52
CA PRO A 351 7.24 45.20 -27.50
C PRO A 351 5.98 44.33 -27.72
N ARG A 352 4.84 45.01 -27.55
CA ARG A 352 3.68 45.09 -28.47
C ARG A 352 3.01 43.78 -28.95
N ASN A 353 1.78 43.60 -28.45
CA ASN A 353 0.60 42.97 -29.05
C ASN A 353 0.80 41.85 -30.08
N GLU A 354 0.49 40.63 -29.67
CA GLU A 354 -0.38 39.70 -30.41
C GLU A 354 -0.90 38.65 -29.42
N ALA A 355 -2.23 38.53 -29.31
CA ALA A 355 -2.88 37.48 -28.53
C ALA A 355 -2.89 36.19 -29.38
N PRO A 356 -2.34 35.05 -28.91
CA PRO A 356 -2.49 33.80 -29.62
C PRO A 356 -3.87 33.19 -29.32
N GLN A 357 -4.65 33.01 -30.38
CA GLN A 357 -5.95 32.35 -30.39
C GLN A 357 -5.81 30.85 -30.06
N ILE A 358 -5.98 30.48 -28.80
CA ILE A 358 -6.20 29.09 -28.38
C ILE A 358 -7.69 28.79 -28.53
N GLU A 359 -8.20 28.77 -29.76
CA GLU A 359 -9.63 28.51 -30.01
C GLU A 359 -9.91 27.81 -31.35
N ARG A 360 -8.90 27.19 -31.98
CA ARG A 360 -9.08 26.59 -33.32
C ARG A 360 -8.57 25.17 -33.54
N ASP A 361 -8.08 24.49 -32.51
CA ASP A 361 -7.54 23.12 -32.68
C ASP A 361 -8.50 22.00 -32.25
N TYR A 362 -9.74 22.30 -31.85
CA TYR A 362 -10.73 21.29 -31.43
C TYR A 362 -11.61 20.73 -32.56
N HIS A 363 -11.32 20.99 -33.84
CA HIS A 363 -12.21 20.58 -34.95
C HIS A 363 -11.58 19.84 -36.12
N ASN A 364 -10.32 19.41 -36.03
CA ASN A 364 -9.68 18.65 -37.12
C ASN A 364 -8.96 17.40 -36.63
N LEU A 365 -9.69 16.42 -36.10
CA LEU A 365 -9.24 15.03 -36.01
C LEU A 365 -10.42 14.09 -36.22
N ALA A 366 -10.94 14.06 -37.44
CA ALA A 366 -11.74 12.96 -37.95
C ALA A 366 -11.17 12.55 -39.31
N LEU A 367 -10.97 11.24 -39.45
CA LEU A 367 -10.64 10.47 -40.66
C LEU A 367 -9.15 10.40 -41.03
N ASP A 368 -8.54 9.25 -40.73
CA ASP A 368 -8.27 8.32 -41.83
C ASP A 368 -8.49 6.86 -41.38
N GLU A 369 -9.15 6.11 -42.27
CA GLU A 369 -9.64 4.75 -42.09
C GLU A 369 -8.58 3.75 -42.51
N GLN A 370 -8.03 2.99 -41.55
CA GLN A 370 -7.58 1.62 -41.83
C GLN A 370 -8.04 0.73 -40.68
N GLY A 371 -9.32 0.38 -40.75
CA GLY A 371 -9.96 -0.57 -39.86
C GLY A 371 -9.26 -1.92 -39.87
N GLN A 372 -8.63 -2.26 -38.75
CA GLN A 372 -8.46 -3.64 -38.33
C GLN A 372 -8.86 -3.76 -36.87
N GLN A 373 -9.97 -4.48 -36.66
CA GLN A 373 -10.40 -4.96 -35.36
C GLN A 373 -9.32 -5.89 -34.78
N LEU A 374 -8.82 -5.55 -33.60
CA LEU A 374 -8.04 -6.49 -32.80
C LEU A 374 -8.99 -7.63 -32.35
N PRO A 375 -8.63 -8.92 -32.53
CA PRO A 375 -9.45 -10.02 -32.05
C PRO A 375 -9.52 -9.94 -30.54
N GLY A 376 -10.73 -10.13 -29.97
CA GLY A 376 -10.90 -10.28 -28.53
C GLY A 376 -10.05 -11.43 -28.02
N ILE A 377 -8.91 -11.11 -27.41
CA ILE A 377 -8.03 -12.11 -26.83
C ILE A 377 -8.65 -12.51 -25.50
N GLN A 378 -9.17 -13.74 -25.41
CA GLN A 378 -9.31 -14.44 -24.14
C GLN A 378 -7.90 -14.68 -23.60
N LEU A 379 -7.41 -13.74 -22.78
CA LEU A 379 -6.09 -13.81 -22.15
C LEU A 379 -6.13 -14.85 -21.02
N GLU A 380 -5.66 -16.06 -21.32
CA GLU A 380 -5.28 -17.00 -20.27
C GLU A 380 -4.10 -16.41 -19.48
N ASN A 381 -4.31 -16.22 -18.17
CA ASN A 381 -3.40 -15.45 -17.30
C ASN A 381 -2.15 -16.26 -16.96
N GLN A 382 -1.00 -15.87 -17.51
CA GLN A 382 0.28 -16.54 -17.28
C GLN A 382 0.69 -16.54 -15.79
N ASP A 383 0.45 -15.46 -15.03
CA ASP A 383 0.79 -15.42 -13.59
C ASP A 383 -0.03 -16.39 -12.73
N LEU A 384 -1.27 -16.68 -13.14
CA LEU A 384 -2.12 -17.65 -12.45
C LEU A 384 -1.85 -19.09 -12.91
N VAL A 385 -1.28 -19.26 -14.11
CA VAL A 385 -0.82 -20.57 -14.61
C VAL A 385 0.48 -20.95 -13.90
N GLU A 386 1.44 -20.03 -13.80
CA GLU A 386 2.69 -20.24 -13.05
C GLU A 386 2.39 -20.44 -11.56
N TRP A 387 1.52 -19.62 -10.95
CA TRP A 387 1.12 -19.80 -9.55
C TRP A 387 0.41 -21.13 -9.28
N ARG A 388 -0.54 -21.55 -10.14
CA ARG A 388 -1.25 -22.85 -9.99
C ARG A 388 -0.30 -24.04 -10.16
N GLN A 389 0.69 -23.92 -11.04
CA GLN A 389 1.69 -24.97 -11.24
C GLN A 389 2.65 -25.11 -10.06
N GLU A 390 2.89 -24.04 -9.29
CA GLU A 390 3.78 -24.06 -8.12
C GLU A 390 3.11 -24.54 -6.82
N HIS A 391 1.77 -24.48 -6.71
CA HIS A 391 1.05 -24.66 -5.44
C HIS A 391 -0.05 -25.75 -5.48
N SER A 392 0.11 -26.77 -6.32
CA SER A 392 -0.89 -27.84 -6.54
C SER A 392 -1.20 -28.74 -5.31
N ASP A 393 -0.51 -28.59 -4.18
CA ASP A 393 -0.55 -29.56 -3.07
C ASP A 393 -1.27 -29.08 -1.78
N GLN A 394 -2.06 -27.99 -1.82
CA GLN A 394 -2.87 -27.57 -0.67
C GLN A 394 -4.33 -28.07 -0.76
N PRO A 395 -4.90 -28.69 0.29
CA PRO A 395 -6.29 -29.15 0.27
C PRO A 395 -7.25 -27.95 0.24
N MET A 396 -8.11 -27.90 -0.78
CA MET A 396 -9.25 -26.98 -0.86
C MET A 396 -10.21 -27.24 0.30
N VAL A 397 -10.53 -26.20 1.07
CA VAL A 397 -11.69 -26.21 1.97
C VAL A 397 -12.97 -26.10 1.13
N ASP A 398 -14.02 -26.83 1.53
CA ASP A 398 -15.24 -27.04 0.77
C ASP A 398 -15.97 -25.72 0.49
N ALA A 399 -16.14 -25.39 -0.80
CA ALA A 399 -16.76 -24.16 -1.25
C ALA A 399 -18.22 -24.01 -0.77
N SER A 400 -18.86 -25.11 -0.35
CA SER A 400 -20.26 -25.10 0.13
C SER A 400 -20.44 -24.39 1.48
N GLU A 401 -19.47 -24.47 2.39
CA GLU A 401 -19.55 -23.81 3.72
C GLU A 401 -19.48 -22.27 3.60
N ILE A 402 -18.62 -21.75 2.71
CA ILE A 402 -18.41 -20.31 2.54
C ILE A 402 -19.63 -19.62 1.90
N THR A 403 -20.33 -20.30 0.98
CA THR A 403 -21.56 -19.76 0.39
C THR A 403 -22.68 -19.60 1.42
N SER A 404 -22.74 -20.51 2.41
CA SER A 404 -23.75 -20.48 3.47
C SER A 404 -23.52 -19.33 4.44
N ILE A 405 -22.26 -19.05 4.79
CA ILE A 405 -21.87 -17.91 5.65
C ILE A 405 -22.22 -16.56 4.99
N LEU A 406 -22.04 -16.43 3.68
CA LEU A 406 -22.35 -15.20 2.93
C LEU A 406 -23.85 -14.95 2.76
N GLU A 407 -24.67 -16.01 2.62
CA GLU A 407 -26.14 -15.88 2.57
C GLU A 407 -26.74 -15.47 3.94
N GLU A 408 -26.14 -15.93 5.04
CA GLU A 408 -26.53 -15.58 6.41
C GLU A 408 -26.22 -14.10 6.72
N MET A 409 -25.05 -13.60 6.27
CA MET A 409 -24.65 -12.20 6.41
C MET A 409 -25.53 -11.21 5.62
N LEU A 410 -26.08 -11.63 4.48
CA LEU A 410 -26.97 -10.80 3.66
C LEU A 410 -28.41 -10.71 4.21
N ARG A 411 -28.82 -11.65 5.07
CA ARG A 411 -30.16 -11.66 5.70
C ARG A 411 -30.31 -10.72 6.91
N GLN A 412 -29.22 -10.21 7.48
CA GLN A 412 -29.25 -9.41 8.72
C GLN A 412 -29.08 -7.89 8.51
N GLN A 413 -29.79 -7.30 7.54
CA GLN A 413 -29.92 -5.83 7.49
C GLN A 413 -31.15 -5.35 8.27
N PRO A 414 -31.01 -4.43 9.26
CA PRO A 414 -32.17 -3.81 9.90
C PRO A 414 -32.77 -2.71 9.00
N VAL A 415 -34.07 -2.84 8.74
CA VAL A 415 -34.91 -1.79 8.16
C VAL A 415 -35.20 -0.73 9.23
N TRP A 416 -34.85 0.53 8.99
CA TRP A 416 -35.23 1.64 9.86
C TRP A 416 -36.43 2.38 9.27
N THR A 417 -37.60 2.25 9.92
CA THR A 417 -38.80 3.06 9.71
C THR A 417 -38.69 4.43 10.40
N GLN A 418 -39.12 5.48 9.69
CA GLN A 418 -39.27 6.85 10.20
C GLN A 418 -40.48 6.99 11.16
N GLN A 419 -40.30 7.77 12.23
CA GLN A 419 -41.26 8.57 13.05
C GLN A 419 -40.58 8.84 14.41
N GLY A 420 -40.64 9.97 15.12
CA GLY A 420 -41.36 11.24 15.05
C GLY A 420 -41.37 11.82 16.49
N GLU A 421 -40.77 13.00 16.68
CA GLU A 421 -40.90 14.01 17.76
C GLU A 421 -40.81 13.69 19.30
N PRO A 422 -40.45 14.70 20.13
CA PRO A 422 -40.03 14.55 21.53
C PRO A 422 -41.14 14.92 22.54
N GLN A 423 -41.18 14.26 23.71
CA GLN A 423 -41.92 14.76 24.87
C GLN A 423 -41.13 14.67 26.18
N GLN A 424 -41.24 15.77 26.92
CA GLN A 424 -40.70 16.07 28.24
C GLN A 424 -41.37 15.26 29.35
N THR A 425 -40.61 14.96 30.42
CA THR A 425 -41.11 15.00 31.80
C THR A 425 -39.97 15.22 32.81
N HIS A 426 -40.07 16.35 33.53
CA HIS A 426 -39.82 16.59 34.96
C HIS A 426 -39.63 15.35 35.88
N GLN A 427 -39.00 15.36 37.07
CA GLN A 427 -38.24 16.29 37.93
C GLN A 427 -37.92 15.51 39.25
N GLN A 428 -36.99 16.03 40.08
CA GLN A 428 -36.76 15.76 41.53
C GLN A 428 -35.96 14.48 41.88
N GLY A 429 -34.96 14.48 42.78
CA GLY A 429 -34.40 15.47 43.70
C GLY A 429 -33.64 14.75 44.83
N LEU A 430 -32.80 15.48 45.58
CA LEU A 430 -31.98 15.10 46.77
C LEU A 430 -30.58 14.55 46.43
N GLY A 431 -29.45 15.08 46.90
CA GLY A 431 -29.13 16.18 47.82
C GLY A 431 -27.61 16.22 48.04
N GLU A 432 -27.05 17.43 48.22
CA GLU A 432 -25.97 17.85 49.15
C GLU A 432 -24.71 16.95 49.35
N SER A 433 -23.45 17.40 49.41
CA SER A 433 -22.83 18.73 49.52
C SER A 433 -21.30 18.62 49.39
N SER A 434 -20.65 19.78 49.14
CA SER A 434 -19.25 20.17 49.41
C SER A 434 -18.12 19.64 48.51
N SER A 435 -17.09 20.40 48.13
CA SER A 435 -16.78 21.85 48.03
C SER A 435 -15.30 21.98 47.61
N LEU A 436 -15.01 22.91 46.69
CA LEU A 436 -13.73 23.65 46.50
C LEU A 436 -12.53 22.80 45.98
N ILE A 437 -11.82 23.18 44.91
CA ILE A 437 -11.00 24.40 44.75
C ILE A 437 -10.98 24.86 43.29
N ALA A 438 -11.09 26.18 43.11
CA ALA A 438 -10.82 26.90 41.87
C ALA A 438 -9.35 27.36 41.83
N SER A 439 -8.71 27.26 40.66
CA SER A 439 -7.63 28.18 40.27
C SER A 439 -7.63 28.38 38.76
N ARG A 440 -7.86 29.64 38.41
CA ARG A 440 -7.96 30.27 37.10
C ARG A 440 -6.56 30.55 36.54
N ALA A 441 -6.34 30.30 35.25
CA ALA A 441 -5.28 30.93 34.48
C ALA A 441 -5.73 31.08 33.03
N GLU A 442 -5.51 32.28 32.51
CA GLU A 442 -6.12 32.87 31.33
C GLU A 442 -5.44 32.48 30.02
N GLY A 443 -6.26 32.34 28.98
CA GLY A 443 -6.07 32.95 27.66
C GLY A 443 -4.74 32.75 26.94
N ARG A 444 -4.76 31.85 25.95
CA ARG A 444 -4.17 32.09 24.61
C ARG A 444 -4.97 31.30 23.58
N GLU A 445 -5.86 32.01 22.88
CA GLU A 445 -6.43 31.55 21.61
C GLU A 445 -5.30 31.33 20.62
N LEU A 446 -5.06 30.07 20.25
CA LEU A 446 -4.38 29.70 19.03
C LEU A 446 -5.41 28.96 18.19
N SER A 447 -5.90 29.65 17.16
CA SER A 447 -6.74 29.09 16.11
C SER A 447 -6.00 27.97 15.40
N VAL A 448 -6.30 26.72 15.75
CA VAL A 448 -5.85 25.54 15.01
C VAL A 448 -6.87 25.27 13.91
N ILE A 449 -6.40 25.37 12.66
CA ILE A 449 -7.12 24.96 11.46
C ILE A 449 -7.31 23.42 11.55
N PRO A 450 -8.55 22.89 11.43
CA PRO A 450 -8.76 21.45 11.55
C PRO A 450 -8.37 20.76 10.23
N ILE A 451 -7.33 19.94 10.28
CA ILE A 451 -7.01 18.96 9.24
C ILE A 451 -8.03 17.82 9.38
N GLN A 452 -8.77 17.56 8.31
CA GLN A 452 -9.80 16.54 8.21
C GLN A 452 -9.16 15.19 7.88
N ASP A 453 -9.19 14.24 8.82
CA ASP A 453 -8.90 12.82 8.58
C ASP A 453 -10.12 11.93 8.90
N GLY A 454 -10.27 10.87 8.10
CA GLY A 454 -11.50 10.10 7.85
C GLY A 454 -12.02 9.17 8.97
N PRO A 455 -13.19 8.52 8.75
CA PRO A 455 -13.91 7.77 9.78
C PRO A 455 -13.40 6.34 9.96
N GLY A 456 -12.73 6.10 11.09
CA GLY A 456 -12.32 4.76 11.54
C GLY A 456 -12.98 4.33 12.86
N TRP A 457 -12.94 3.02 13.12
CA TRP A 457 -13.18 2.41 14.44
C TRP A 457 -11.84 2.12 15.08
N ASP A 458 -11.73 2.30 16.40
CA ASP A 458 -10.49 2.07 17.12
C ASP A 458 -10.73 1.25 18.41
N LEU A 459 -9.79 0.37 18.71
CA LEU A 459 -9.75 -0.54 19.85
C LEU A 459 -8.55 -0.18 20.71
N ILE A 460 -8.81 0.49 21.84
CA ILE A 460 -7.73 1.01 22.68
C ILE A 460 -7.25 -0.07 23.67
N LYS A 461 -5.93 -0.11 23.90
CA LYS A 461 -5.24 -1.03 24.84
C LYS A 461 -5.97 -1.15 26.20
N PRO A 462 -5.94 -2.35 26.81
CA PRO A 462 -6.75 -2.68 27.98
C PRO A 462 -6.28 -1.97 29.25
N ILE A 463 -7.22 -1.42 30.02
CA ILE A 463 -7.01 -1.12 31.43
C ILE A 463 -7.60 -2.29 32.22
N ALA A 464 -6.72 -3.05 32.85
CA ALA A 464 -6.98 -4.12 33.81
C ALA A 464 -7.87 -5.29 33.33
N HIS A 465 -9.12 -5.10 32.88
CA HIS A 465 -10.04 -6.17 32.44
C HIS A 465 -11.10 -5.75 31.40
N THR A 466 -11.10 -4.50 30.93
CA THR A 466 -12.11 -3.97 30.00
C THR A 466 -11.48 -3.51 28.68
N VAL A 467 -12.21 -3.67 27.58
CA VAL A 467 -11.88 -3.14 26.25
C VAL A 467 -12.81 -1.98 25.95
N GLN A 468 -12.25 -0.86 25.49
CA GLN A 468 -13.00 0.34 25.15
C GLN A 468 -13.06 0.50 23.63
N ILE A 469 -14.28 0.60 23.11
CA ILE A 469 -14.53 0.78 21.67
C ILE A 469 -14.84 2.24 21.42
N ARG A 470 -14.07 2.87 20.53
CA ARG A 470 -14.29 4.26 20.12
C ARG A 470 -14.63 4.36 18.65
N ARG A 471 -15.45 5.36 18.32
CA ARG A 471 -15.82 5.71 16.95
C ARG A 471 -15.50 7.16 16.67
N TRP A 472 -14.84 7.42 15.55
CA TRP A 472 -14.59 8.77 15.07
C TRP A 472 -15.89 9.40 14.55
N LYS A 473 -16.26 10.59 15.06
CA LYS A 473 -17.34 11.42 14.50
C LYS A 473 -16.83 12.78 14.06
N GLY A 474 -15.81 12.81 13.21
CA GLY A 474 -15.43 13.98 12.42
C GLY A 474 -14.80 15.17 13.18
N ALA A 475 -14.78 15.14 14.51
CA ALA A 475 -14.09 16.15 15.33
C ALA A 475 -13.52 15.56 16.63
N GLU A 476 -14.16 14.53 17.18
CA GLU A 476 -13.73 13.86 18.40
C GLU A 476 -14.01 12.35 18.35
N TRP A 477 -13.22 11.61 19.14
CA TRP A 477 -13.47 10.19 19.41
C TRP A 477 -14.58 10.06 20.45
N HIS A 478 -15.64 9.33 20.12
CA HIS A 478 -16.68 9.01 21.09
C HIS A 478 -16.51 7.58 21.60
N ASP A 479 -16.53 7.45 22.92
CA ASP A 479 -16.67 6.16 23.61
C ASP A 479 -18.07 5.60 23.34
N LEU A 480 -18.14 4.42 22.71
CA LEU A 480 -19.41 3.75 22.46
C LEU A 480 -19.77 2.81 23.60
N CYS A 481 -18.81 2.01 24.06
CA CYS A 481 -19.00 1.12 25.20
C CYS A 481 -17.66 0.67 25.79
N GLN A 482 -17.70 0.29 27.07
CA GLN A 482 -16.68 -0.50 27.73
C GLN A 482 -17.24 -1.91 27.93
N VAL A 483 -16.52 -2.92 27.44
CA VAL A 483 -16.94 -4.31 27.52
C VAL A 483 -15.92 -5.11 28.32
N ASP A 484 -16.40 -5.94 29.24
CA ASP A 484 -15.54 -6.85 30.00
C ASP A 484 -14.92 -7.89 29.06
N ARG A 485 -13.60 -8.08 29.17
CA ARG A 485 -12.84 -8.96 28.30
C ARG A 485 -13.26 -10.41 28.39
N ARG A 486 -13.74 -10.89 29.55
CA ARG A 486 -14.29 -12.24 29.71
C ARG A 486 -15.60 -12.39 28.96
N CYS A 487 -16.46 -11.38 29.03
CA CYS A 487 -17.75 -11.42 28.33
C CYS A 487 -17.54 -11.41 26.81
N LEU A 488 -16.56 -10.66 26.33
CA LEU A 488 -16.19 -10.62 24.92
C LEU A 488 -15.59 -11.96 24.47
N TRP A 489 -14.67 -12.53 25.26
CA TRP A 489 -14.09 -13.85 25.01
C TRP A 489 -15.14 -14.98 25.02
N ASP A 490 -16.03 -15.01 26.03
CA ASP A 490 -17.11 -16.00 26.13
C ASP A 490 -18.11 -15.87 24.97
N THR A 491 -18.33 -14.65 24.47
CA THR A 491 -19.21 -14.41 23.31
C THR A 491 -18.52 -14.83 22.02
N THR A 492 -17.23 -14.51 21.85
CA THR A 492 -16.45 -14.97 20.70
C THR A 492 -16.37 -16.49 20.67
N GLN A 493 -16.14 -17.14 21.82
CA GLN A 493 -16.09 -18.60 21.92
C GLN A 493 -17.46 -19.25 21.65
N LYS A 494 -18.56 -18.63 22.09
CA LYS A 494 -19.92 -19.10 21.75
C LYS A 494 -20.25 -18.92 20.26
N LEU A 495 -19.76 -17.86 19.64
CA LEU A 495 -19.94 -17.62 18.21
C LEU A 495 -19.09 -18.60 17.39
N ASP A 496 -17.87 -18.89 17.82
CA ASP A 496 -16.98 -19.90 17.26
C ASP A 496 -17.58 -21.32 17.38
N GLU A 497 -18.15 -21.65 18.54
CA GLU A 497 -18.90 -22.92 18.74
C GLU A 497 -20.19 -23.01 17.90
N GLN A 498 -20.82 -21.88 17.58
CA GLN A 498 -22.09 -21.83 16.85
C GLN A 498 -21.91 -21.72 15.33
N TYR A 499 -20.79 -21.15 14.86
CA TYR A 499 -20.58 -20.80 13.46
C TYR A 499 -19.23 -21.26 12.88
N GLY A 500 -18.33 -21.83 13.69
CA GLY A 500 -16.94 -22.14 13.31
C GLY A 500 -15.99 -20.93 13.38
N GLU A 501 -14.69 -21.19 13.14
CA GLU A 501 -13.54 -20.24 13.32
C GLU A 501 -13.71 -18.87 12.66
#